data_AF-A0A7C7Z1F4-F1
#
_entry.id   AF-A0A7C7Z1F4-F1
#
_cell.length_a   1.000
_cell.length_b   1.000
_cell.length_c   1.000
_cell.angle_alpha   90.00
_cell.angle_beta   90.00
_cell.angle_gamma   90.00
#
_symmetry.space_group_name_H-M   'P 1'
#
loop_
_entity.id
_entity.type
_entity.pdbx_description
1 polymer ?
#
loop_
_entity_poly.entity_id
_entity_poly.type
_entity_poly.pdbx_seq_one_letter_code
_entity_poly.pdbx_strand_id
1 'polypeptide(L)'
;MAGILLLVAVVVVIILLMLIFWIISAYNRMVDLRNEVENQYQNLETQIGVKDQKIAFVEETDLAQLGLESSVYDKIIDARKKFASAKSSGNRGDMMAANGLLDSVIPQVLAFAEDNPELTSHHVLVAGLEEGVQAIAKMANEVEEYNQAAKNYNTVTEMFPTLLVARMFGFERADLFDIYSREQVEQMFDRRASLGSFVESKKSDADLKTEGLKDEIAATEAEIELMKAKAELAAMKEKMAEDE
;
A
#
# COMPACT_ATOMS: atom_id res chain seq x y z
N MET A 1 -74.89 -9.37 -9.92
CA MET A 1 -73.96 -8.83 -10.94
C MET A 1 -73.22 -7.58 -10.46
N ALA A 2 -73.90 -6.49 -10.11
CA ALA A 2 -73.24 -5.23 -9.68
C ALA A 2 -72.30 -5.38 -8.46
N GLY A 3 -72.70 -6.12 -7.42
CA GLY A 3 -71.84 -6.34 -6.24
C GLY A 3 -70.57 -7.14 -6.53
N ILE A 4 -70.63 -8.10 -7.47
CA ILE A 4 -69.46 -8.90 -7.89
C ILE A 4 -68.49 -8.02 -8.68
N LEU A 5 -69.00 -7.18 -9.58
CA LEU A 5 -68.16 -6.24 -10.34
C LEU A 5 -67.46 -5.23 -9.43
N LEU A 6 -68.15 -4.71 -8.40
CA LEU A 6 -67.54 -3.82 -7.41
C LEU A 6 -66.44 -4.53 -6.61
N LEU A 7 -66.68 -5.77 -6.16
CA LEU A 7 -65.67 -6.56 -5.45
C LEU A 7 -64.43 -6.81 -6.32
N VAL A 8 -64.62 -7.19 -7.59
CA VAL A 8 -63.52 -7.40 -8.54
C VAL A 8 -62.73 -6.09 -8.74
N ALA A 9 -63.41 -4.95 -8.91
CA ALA A 9 -62.74 -3.66 -9.05
C ALA A 9 -61.90 -3.30 -7.82
N VAL A 10 -62.43 -3.52 -6.61
CA VAL A 10 -61.69 -3.29 -5.36
C VAL A 10 -60.45 -4.18 -5.27
N VAL A 11 -60.58 -5.47 -5.60
CA VAL A 11 -59.44 -6.41 -5.60
C VAL A 11 -58.36 -5.97 -6.59
N VAL A 12 -58.74 -5.56 -7.80
CA VAL A 12 -57.80 -5.06 -8.82
C VAL A 12 -57.08 -3.81 -8.32
N VAL A 13 -57.78 -2.86 -7.71
CA VAL A 13 -57.18 -1.64 -7.14
C VAL A 13 -56.19 -1.99 -6.03
N ILE A 14 -56.53 -2.92 -5.13
CA ILE A 14 -55.63 -3.35 -4.05
C ILE A 14 -54.37 -3.99 -4.62
N ILE A 15 -54.50 -4.86 -5.64
CA ILE A 15 -53.34 -5.48 -6.32
C ILE A 15 -52.45 -4.42 -6.98
N LEU A 16 -53.03 -3.43 -7.66
CA LEU A 16 -52.28 -2.33 -8.27
C LEU A 16 -51.55 -1.49 -7.22
N LEU A 17 -52.19 -1.17 -6.09
CA LEU A 17 -51.53 -0.45 -5.00
C LEU A 17 -50.36 -1.25 -4.42
N MET A 18 -50.53 -2.56 -4.16
CA MET A 18 -49.44 -3.42 -3.69
C MET A 18 -48.28 -3.46 -4.68
N LEU A 19 -48.57 -3.53 -5.99
CA LEU A 19 -47.54 -3.52 -7.03
C LEU A 19 -46.76 -2.20 -7.04
N ILE A 20 -47.45 -1.06 -6.92
CA ILE A 20 -46.82 0.27 -6.86
C ILE A 20 -45.90 0.37 -5.64
N PHE A 21 -46.38 -0.01 -4.45
CA PHE A 21 -45.57 0.00 -3.23
C PHE A 21 -44.34 -0.90 -3.35
N TRP A 22 -44.49 -2.07 -3.98
CA TRP A 22 -43.38 -2.97 -4.23
C TRP A 22 -42.32 -2.35 -5.17
N ILE A 23 -42.73 -1.72 -6.28
CA ILE A 23 -41.81 -1.05 -7.22
C ILE A 23 -41.03 0.06 -6.50
N ILE A 24 -41.71 0.89 -5.70
CA ILE A 24 -41.07 1.97 -4.92
C ILE A 24 -40.03 1.39 -3.96
N SER A 25 -40.38 0.32 -3.24
CA SER A 25 -39.46 -0.33 -2.31
C SER A 25 -38.24 -0.95 -3.02
N ALA A 26 -38.46 -1.62 -4.16
CA ALA A 26 -37.39 -2.19 -4.97
C ALA A 26 -36.45 -1.11 -5.52
N TYR A 27 -37.00 0.01 -6.02
CA TYR A 27 -36.24 1.16 -6.50
C TYR A 27 -35.35 1.75 -5.39
N ASN A 28 -35.94 2.05 -4.22
CA ASN A 28 -35.18 2.63 -3.10
C ASN A 28 -34.05 1.70 -2.64
N ARG A 29 -34.31 0.39 -2.55
CA ARG A 29 -33.28 -0.59 -2.19
C ARG A 29 -32.11 -0.60 -3.19
N MET A 30 -32.39 -0.48 -4.50
CA MET A 30 -31.32 -0.40 -5.50
C MET A 30 -30.54 0.91 -5.41
N VAL A 31 -31.21 2.02 -5.11
CA VAL A 31 -30.55 3.31 -4.86
C VAL A 31 -29.61 3.22 -3.66
N ASP A 32 -30.07 2.62 -2.56
CA ASP A 32 -29.27 2.44 -1.35
C ASP A 32 -28.02 1.60 -1.64
N LEU A 33 -28.18 0.45 -2.33
CA LEU A 33 -27.07 -0.42 -2.70
C LEU A 33 -26.10 0.25 -3.70
N ARG A 34 -26.60 1.06 -4.63
CA ARG A 34 -25.74 1.82 -5.55
C ARG A 34 -24.90 2.86 -4.80
N ASN A 35 -25.50 3.54 -3.83
CA ASN A 35 -24.77 4.48 -2.97
C ASN A 35 -23.74 3.75 -2.09
N GLU A 36 -24.03 2.55 -1.64
CA GLU A 36 -23.06 1.71 -0.92
C GLU A 36 -21.84 1.37 -1.79
N VAL A 37 -22.07 0.93 -3.03
CA VAL A 37 -20.99 0.69 -4.02
C VAL A 37 -20.16 1.96 -4.25
N GLU A 38 -20.83 3.11 -4.36
CA GLU A 38 -20.18 4.41 -4.54
C GLU A 38 -19.29 4.78 -3.35
N ASN A 39 -19.78 4.60 -2.13
CA ASN A 39 -19.03 4.89 -0.92
C ASN A 39 -17.79 4.01 -0.82
N GLN A 40 -17.92 2.71 -1.11
CA GLN A 40 -16.77 1.80 -1.09
C GLN A 40 -15.77 2.11 -2.20
N TYR A 41 -16.24 2.58 -3.36
CA TYR A 41 -15.35 3.05 -4.41
C TYR A 41 -14.51 4.26 -3.96
N GLN A 42 -15.11 5.22 -3.23
CA GLN A 42 -14.38 6.39 -2.71
C GLN A 42 -13.34 6.01 -1.66
N ASN A 43 -13.63 5.03 -0.81
CA ASN A 43 -12.66 4.47 0.13
C ASN A 43 -11.47 3.84 -0.60
N LEU A 44 -11.76 3.01 -1.60
CA LEU A 44 -10.74 2.40 -2.45
C LEU A 44 -9.90 3.45 -3.19
N GLU A 45 -10.52 4.44 -3.83
CA GLU A 45 -9.82 5.52 -4.54
C GLU A 45 -8.86 6.27 -3.60
N THR A 46 -9.28 6.50 -2.36
CA THR A 46 -8.43 7.12 -1.33
C THR A 46 -7.19 6.27 -1.05
N GLN A 47 -7.34 4.94 -0.85
CA GLN A 47 -6.19 4.06 -0.60
C GLN A 47 -5.28 3.92 -1.82
N ILE A 48 -5.83 3.92 -3.03
CA ILE A 48 -5.05 3.96 -4.27
C ILE A 48 -4.19 5.23 -4.30
N GLY A 49 -4.76 6.38 -3.93
CA GLY A 49 -4.04 7.65 -3.80
C GLY A 49 -2.93 7.62 -2.75
N VAL A 50 -3.18 7.01 -1.59
CA VAL A 50 -2.14 6.82 -0.55
C VAL A 50 -1.01 5.96 -1.08
N LYS A 51 -1.31 4.87 -1.79
CA LYS A 51 -0.30 4.00 -2.38
C LYS A 51 0.57 4.73 -3.41
N ASP A 52 -0.03 5.51 -4.31
CA ASP A 52 0.74 6.33 -5.27
C ASP A 52 1.68 7.31 -4.55
N GLN A 53 1.22 7.95 -3.45
CA GLN A 53 2.09 8.80 -2.63
C GLN A 53 3.26 8.03 -2.00
N LYS A 54 3.07 6.77 -1.60
CA LYS A 54 4.16 5.94 -1.07
C LYS A 54 5.15 5.52 -2.15
N ILE A 55 4.67 5.20 -3.35
CA ILE A 55 5.53 4.91 -4.50
C ILE A 55 6.31 6.17 -4.90
N ALA A 56 5.70 7.36 -4.83
CA ALA A 56 6.37 8.63 -5.06
C ALA A 56 7.55 8.85 -4.12
N PHE A 57 7.35 8.57 -2.84
CA PHE A 57 8.41 8.67 -1.83
C PHE A 57 9.59 7.72 -2.12
N VAL A 58 9.29 6.51 -2.62
CA VAL A 58 10.32 5.56 -3.06
C VAL A 58 11.07 6.08 -4.30
N GLU A 59 10.37 6.68 -5.28
CA GLU A 59 10.99 7.29 -6.46
C GLU A 59 11.90 8.49 -6.14
N GLU A 60 11.50 9.30 -5.15
CA GLU A 60 12.28 10.46 -4.69
C GLU A 60 13.55 10.06 -3.92
N THR A 61 13.60 8.83 -3.39
CA THR A 61 14.86 8.25 -2.95
C THR A 61 15.70 8.08 -4.21
N ASP A 62 16.92 8.62 -4.29
CA ASP A 62 17.73 8.64 -5.52
C ASP A 62 18.16 7.22 -5.95
N LEU A 63 17.20 6.46 -6.50
CA LEU A 63 17.33 5.06 -6.90
C LEU A 63 18.40 4.90 -8.00
N ALA A 64 18.68 5.96 -8.75
CA ALA A 64 19.74 6.00 -9.74
C ALA A 64 21.13 5.99 -9.11
N GLN A 65 21.35 6.70 -7.99
CA GLN A 65 22.59 6.58 -7.21
C GLN A 65 22.76 5.20 -6.56
N LEU A 66 21.66 4.49 -6.37
CA LEU A 66 21.61 3.14 -5.81
C LEU A 66 21.82 2.03 -6.86
N GLY A 67 22.12 2.37 -8.11
CA GLY A 67 22.38 1.38 -9.15
C GLY A 67 21.15 0.59 -9.59
N LEU A 68 19.93 1.07 -9.27
CA LEU A 68 18.69 0.49 -9.78
C LEU A 68 18.74 0.45 -11.31
N GLU A 69 18.38 -0.69 -11.90
CA GLU A 69 18.28 -0.77 -13.35
C GLU A 69 17.35 0.33 -13.88
N SER A 70 17.79 1.08 -14.89
CA SER A 70 16.97 2.08 -15.58
C SER A 70 15.60 1.50 -15.98
N SER A 71 15.59 0.20 -16.33
CA SER A 71 14.38 -0.55 -16.70
C SER A 71 13.31 -0.59 -15.62
N VAL A 72 13.68 -0.65 -14.34
CA VAL A 72 12.76 -0.67 -13.19
C VAL A 72 12.31 0.76 -12.90
N TYR A 73 13.26 1.70 -12.82
CA TYR A 73 12.98 3.11 -12.56
C TYR A 73 12.02 3.70 -13.62
N ASP A 74 12.24 3.41 -14.90
CA ASP A 74 11.39 3.86 -16.00
C ASP A 74 9.95 3.31 -15.87
N LYS A 75 9.78 2.07 -15.40
CA LYS A 75 8.45 1.51 -15.12
C LYS A 75 7.74 2.24 -13.98
N ILE A 76 8.46 2.66 -12.93
CA ILE A 76 7.88 3.44 -11.83
C ILE A 76 7.33 4.75 -12.38
N ILE A 77 8.16 5.49 -13.11
CA ILE A 77 7.80 6.77 -13.72
C ILE A 77 6.60 6.59 -14.65
N ASP A 78 6.63 5.58 -15.52
CA ASP A 78 5.55 5.33 -16.48
C ASP A 78 4.24 4.93 -15.80
N ALA A 79 4.30 4.10 -14.75
CA ALA A 79 3.13 3.72 -13.97
C ALA A 79 2.50 4.95 -13.29
N ARG A 80 3.32 5.81 -12.67
CA ARG A 80 2.84 7.05 -12.03
C ARG A 80 2.30 8.08 -13.02
N LYS A 81 2.93 8.23 -14.19
CA LYS A 81 2.42 9.10 -15.27
C LYS A 81 1.05 8.63 -15.77
N LYS A 82 0.89 7.32 -15.98
CA LYS A 82 -0.41 6.73 -16.36
C LYS A 82 -1.44 6.89 -15.26
N PHE A 83 -1.05 6.73 -13.99
CA PHE A 83 -1.92 6.99 -12.85
C PHE A 83 -2.39 8.44 -12.77
N ALA A 84 -1.48 9.41 -12.90
CA ALA A 84 -1.83 10.83 -12.91
C ALA A 84 -2.79 11.17 -14.08
N SER A 85 -2.57 10.58 -15.24
CA SER A 85 -3.45 10.74 -16.41
C SER A 85 -4.83 10.14 -16.17
N ALA A 86 -4.89 8.91 -15.63
CA ALA A 86 -6.14 8.23 -15.29
C ALA A 86 -6.93 8.98 -14.22
N LYS A 87 -6.27 9.44 -13.16
CA LYS A 87 -6.87 10.28 -12.12
C LYS A 87 -7.48 11.57 -12.69
N SER A 88 -6.81 12.19 -13.66
CA SER A 88 -7.31 13.41 -14.33
C SER A 88 -8.53 13.15 -15.22
N SER A 89 -8.67 11.93 -15.75
CA SER A 89 -9.82 11.54 -16.59
C SER A 89 -11.12 11.34 -15.80
N GLY A 90 -11.02 11.02 -14.50
CA GLY A 90 -12.17 10.65 -13.66
C GLY A 90 -12.83 9.31 -14.02
N ASN A 91 -12.27 8.55 -14.97
CA ASN A 91 -12.79 7.25 -15.38
C ASN A 91 -12.31 6.15 -14.43
N ARG A 92 -13.25 5.39 -13.84
CA ARG A 92 -12.95 4.30 -12.90
C ARG A 92 -12.12 3.18 -13.53
N GLY A 93 -12.46 2.80 -14.76
CA GLY A 93 -11.74 1.77 -15.50
C GLY A 93 -10.29 2.16 -15.76
N ASP A 94 -10.05 3.40 -16.18
CA ASP A 94 -8.69 3.92 -16.39
C ASP A 94 -7.91 3.98 -15.07
N MET A 95 -8.57 4.43 -13.98
CA MET A 95 -7.98 4.49 -12.65
C MET A 95 -7.52 3.10 -12.19
N MET A 96 -8.35 2.08 -12.40
CA MET A 96 -8.04 0.70 -12.03
C MET A 96 -6.96 0.08 -12.91
N ALA A 97 -6.98 0.34 -14.22
CA ALA A 97 -5.93 -0.11 -15.12
C ALA A 97 -4.57 0.49 -14.74
N ALA A 98 -4.54 1.79 -14.42
CA ALA A 98 -3.33 2.45 -13.94
C ALA A 98 -2.89 1.95 -12.56
N ASN A 99 -3.84 1.67 -11.67
CA ASN A 99 -3.59 1.07 -10.37
C ASN A 99 -2.85 -0.28 -10.50
N GLY A 100 -3.27 -1.13 -11.44
CA GLY A 100 -2.61 -2.41 -11.72
C GLY A 100 -1.16 -2.29 -12.18
N LEU A 101 -0.76 -1.14 -12.75
CA LEU A 101 0.63 -0.87 -13.08
C LEU A 101 1.44 -0.51 -11.83
N LEU A 102 0.88 0.35 -10.96
CA LEU A 102 1.49 0.70 -9.67
C LEU A 102 1.68 -0.51 -8.76
N ASP A 103 0.72 -1.44 -8.81
CA ASP A 103 0.73 -2.72 -8.10
C ASP A 103 1.98 -3.58 -8.40
N SER A 104 2.52 -3.45 -9.61
CA SER A 104 3.70 -4.21 -10.01
C SER A 104 5.02 -3.61 -9.52
N VAL A 105 5.03 -2.35 -9.08
CA VAL A 105 6.25 -1.59 -8.77
C VAL A 105 6.91 -2.07 -7.47
N ILE A 106 6.18 -2.04 -6.35
CA ILE A 106 6.75 -2.37 -5.03
C ILE A 106 7.33 -3.79 -5.00
N PRO A 107 6.68 -4.84 -5.54
CA PRO A 107 7.27 -6.18 -5.60
C PRO A 107 8.56 -6.26 -6.42
N GLN A 108 8.68 -5.47 -7.50
CA GLN A 108 9.90 -5.40 -8.32
C GLN A 108 11.04 -4.72 -7.55
N VAL A 109 10.75 -3.64 -6.83
CA VAL A 109 11.76 -2.94 -6.02
C VAL A 109 12.19 -3.79 -4.82
N LEU A 110 11.26 -4.52 -4.19
CA LEU A 110 11.58 -5.49 -3.13
C LEU A 110 12.53 -6.58 -3.64
N ALA A 111 12.21 -7.20 -4.78
CA ALA A 111 13.07 -8.23 -5.38
C ALA A 111 14.47 -7.68 -5.72
N PHE A 112 14.54 -6.47 -6.27
CA PHE A 112 15.83 -5.83 -6.54
C PHE A 112 16.61 -5.53 -5.26
N ALA A 113 15.95 -5.09 -4.19
CA ALA A 113 16.59 -4.84 -2.90
C ALA A 113 17.09 -6.13 -2.21
N GLU A 114 16.45 -7.27 -2.46
CA GLU A 114 16.92 -8.59 -2.00
C GLU A 114 18.21 -9.01 -2.73
N ASP A 115 18.29 -8.76 -4.04
CA ASP A 115 19.47 -9.09 -4.85
C ASP A 115 20.65 -8.14 -4.62
N ASN A 116 20.41 -6.93 -4.08
CA ASN A 116 21.40 -5.87 -3.89
C ASN A 116 21.44 -5.42 -2.41
N PRO A 117 22.18 -6.14 -1.55
CA PRO A 117 22.12 -5.96 -0.11
C PRO A 117 22.53 -4.58 0.40
N GLU A 118 23.33 -3.83 -0.37
CA GLU A 118 23.70 -2.44 -0.08
C GLU A 118 22.47 -1.51 0.04
N LEU A 119 21.38 -1.83 -0.67
CA LEU A 119 20.14 -1.04 -0.67
C LEU A 119 19.36 -1.15 0.64
N THR A 120 19.53 -2.26 1.33
CA THR A 120 18.90 -2.48 2.63
C THR A 120 19.44 -1.53 3.70
N SER A 121 20.69 -1.06 3.55
CA SER A 121 21.26 -0.07 4.47
C SER A 121 20.64 1.32 4.32
N HIS A 122 19.91 1.55 3.23
CA HIS A 122 19.25 2.82 2.95
C HIS A 122 17.91 2.92 3.70
N HIS A 123 17.97 3.45 4.92
CA HIS A 123 16.81 3.59 5.83
C HIS A 123 15.56 4.22 5.19
N VAL A 124 15.74 5.23 4.32
CA VAL A 124 14.64 5.89 3.60
C VAL A 124 13.94 4.92 2.64
N LEU A 125 14.71 4.15 1.86
CA LEU A 125 14.19 3.18 0.91
C LEU A 125 13.42 2.07 1.63
N VAL A 126 14.02 1.50 2.69
CA VAL A 126 13.40 0.43 3.47
C VAL A 126 12.10 0.89 4.12
N ALA A 127 12.07 2.09 4.70
CA ALA A 127 10.86 2.68 5.26
C ALA A 127 9.78 2.90 4.18
N GLY A 128 10.16 3.41 3.00
CA GLY A 128 9.25 3.60 1.89
C GLY A 128 8.65 2.29 1.36
N LEU A 129 9.46 1.23 1.26
CA LEU A 129 8.99 -0.09 0.86
C LEU A 129 8.05 -0.72 1.89
N GLU A 130 8.34 -0.56 3.18
CA GLU A 130 7.45 -1.01 4.24
C GLU A 130 6.09 -0.30 4.19
N GLU A 131 6.08 1.02 4.10
CA GLU A 131 4.84 1.79 3.97
C GLU A 131 4.10 1.45 2.67
N GLY A 132 4.81 1.18 1.58
CA GLY A 132 4.26 0.72 0.31
C GLY A 132 3.56 -0.64 0.42
N VAL A 133 4.18 -1.63 1.04
CA VAL A 133 3.56 -2.95 1.28
C VAL A 133 2.33 -2.82 2.17
N GLN A 134 2.39 -2.01 3.22
CA GLN A 134 1.22 -1.75 4.07
C GLN A 134 0.09 -1.06 3.30
N ALA A 135 0.40 -0.13 2.40
CA ALA A 135 -0.59 0.53 1.55
C ALA A 135 -1.26 -0.47 0.58
N ILE A 136 -0.49 -1.38 -0.01
CA ILE A 136 -1.03 -2.46 -0.87
C ILE A 136 -1.98 -3.37 -0.07
N ALA A 137 -1.59 -3.77 1.13
CA ALA A 137 -2.42 -4.62 1.98
C ALA A 137 -3.75 -3.94 2.37
N LYS A 138 -3.70 -2.65 2.74
CA LYS A 138 -4.91 -1.86 3.04
C LYS A 138 -5.79 -1.72 1.80
N MET A 139 -5.21 -1.37 0.66
CA MET A 139 -5.93 -1.28 -0.61
C MET A 139 -6.62 -2.61 -0.96
N ALA A 140 -5.93 -3.75 -0.81
CA ALA A 140 -6.51 -5.06 -1.11
C ALA A 140 -7.77 -5.35 -0.27
N ASN A 141 -7.79 -4.95 1.00
CA ASN A 141 -8.99 -5.05 1.84
C ASN A 141 -10.13 -4.16 1.30
N GLU A 142 -9.85 -2.91 0.92
CA GLU A 142 -10.88 -2.03 0.33
C GLU A 142 -11.43 -2.57 -0.99
N VAL A 143 -10.61 -3.23 -1.82
CA VAL A 143 -11.09 -3.89 -3.04
C VAL A 143 -12.06 -5.03 -2.69
N GLU A 144 -11.78 -5.80 -1.62
CA GLU A 144 -12.70 -6.83 -1.15
C GLU A 144 -14.04 -6.24 -0.68
N GLU A 145 -14.00 -5.15 0.09
CA GLU A 145 -15.20 -4.44 0.56
C GLU A 145 -16.02 -3.87 -0.61
N TYR A 146 -15.36 -3.21 -1.57
CA TYR A 146 -16.00 -2.74 -2.80
C TYR A 146 -16.65 -3.88 -3.58
N ASN A 147 -15.91 -4.96 -3.81
CA ASN A 147 -16.41 -6.11 -4.55
C ASN A 147 -17.59 -6.79 -3.85
N GLN A 148 -17.60 -6.80 -2.51
CA GLN A 148 -18.72 -7.33 -1.75
C GLN A 148 -19.97 -6.45 -1.92
N ALA A 149 -19.84 -5.13 -1.82
CA ALA A 149 -20.94 -4.19 -2.09
C ALA A 149 -21.45 -4.32 -3.54
N ALA A 150 -20.54 -4.37 -4.52
CA ALA A 150 -20.87 -4.53 -5.94
C ALA A 150 -21.59 -5.86 -6.21
N LYS A 151 -21.16 -6.97 -5.60
CA LYS A 151 -21.86 -8.26 -5.69
C LYS A 151 -23.28 -8.20 -5.10
N ASN A 152 -23.45 -7.55 -3.94
CA ASN A 152 -24.76 -7.39 -3.31
C ASN A 152 -25.72 -6.59 -4.22
N TYR A 153 -25.22 -5.47 -4.75
CA TYR A 153 -25.94 -4.63 -5.71
C TYR A 153 -26.31 -5.41 -6.98
N ASN A 154 -25.33 -6.06 -7.61
CA ASN A 154 -25.51 -6.86 -8.82
C ASN A 154 -26.53 -8.00 -8.62
N THR A 155 -26.48 -8.66 -7.47
CA THR A 155 -27.44 -9.72 -7.14
C THR A 155 -28.87 -9.19 -7.13
N VAL A 156 -29.11 -8.00 -6.58
CA VAL A 156 -30.44 -7.39 -6.54
C VAL A 156 -30.89 -6.89 -7.91
N THR A 157 -29.99 -6.31 -8.71
CA THR A 157 -30.32 -5.83 -10.06
C THR A 157 -30.55 -6.96 -11.06
N GLU A 158 -29.98 -8.15 -10.83
CA GLU A 158 -30.09 -9.30 -11.74
C GLU A 158 -31.19 -10.30 -11.38
N MET A 159 -31.67 -10.28 -10.13
CA MET A 159 -32.66 -11.23 -9.63
C MET A 159 -34.09 -10.91 -10.12
N PHE A 160 -34.90 -11.94 -10.42
CA PHE A 160 -36.33 -11.75 -10.69
C PHE A 160 -37.11 -11.67 -9.36
N PRO A 161 -38.08 -10.74 -9.19
CA PRO A 161 -38.63 -9.82 -10.19
C PRO A 161 -37.94 -8.45 -10.27
N THR A 162 -36.96 -8.15 -9.42
CA THR A 162 -36.30 -6.84 -9.34
C THR A 162 -35.60 -6.42 -10.64
N LEU A 163 -35.10 -7.37 -11.45
CA LEU A 163 -34.51 -7.13 -12.78
C LEU A 163 -35.41 -6.31 -13.72
N LEU A 164 -36.73 -6.44 -13.62
CA LEU A 164 -37.66 -5.65 -14.43
C LEU A 164 -37.60 -4.17 -14.06
N VAL A 165 -37.56 -3.88 -12.75
CA VAL A 165 -37.41 -2.52 -12.22
C VAL A 165 -36.02 -1.99 -12.58
N ALA A 166 -34.97 -2.81 -12.41
CA ALA A 166 -33.61 -2.44 -12.75
C ALA A 166 -33.48 -1.97 -14.21
N ARG A 167 -34.00 -2.78 -15.16
CA ARG A 167 -33.99 -2.43 -16.59
C ARG A 167 -34.85 -1.21 -16.93
N MET A 168 -36.00 -1.05 -16.26
CA MET A 168 -36.90 0.08 -16.51
C MET A 168 -36.30 1.42 -16.06
N PHE A 169 -35.53 1.43 -14.98
CA PHE A 169 -34.94 2.64 -14.39
C PHE A 169 -33.43 2.79 -14.63
N GLY A 170 -32.81 1.92 -15.43
CA GLY A 170 -31.41 2.03 -15.82
C GLY A 170 -30.41 1.69 -14.71
N PHE A 171 -30.76 0.77 -13.80
CA PHE A 171 -29.79 0.21 -12.87
C PHE A 171 -28.93 -0.83 -13.59
N GLU A 172 -27.71 -0.42 -13.93
CA GLU A 172 -26.72 -1.27 -14.58
C GLU A 172 -25.89 -2.04 -13.55
N ARG A 173 -25.26 -3.13 -14.00
CA ARG A 173 -24.35 -3.94 -13.18
C ARG A 173 -23.10 -3.11 -12.85
N ALA A 174 -22.66 -3.16 -11.60
CA ALA A 174 -21.36 -2.62 -11.18
C ALA A 174 -20.22 -3.56 -11.58
N ASP A 175 -19.11 -2.98 -12.03
CA ASP A 175 -17.88 -3.72 -12.31
C ASP A 175 -17.29 -4.31 -11.01
N LEU A 176 -16.54 -5.40 -11.18
CA LEU A 176 -15.72 -5.95 -10.11
C LEU A 176 -14.27 -5.67 -10.43
N PHE A 177 -13.47 -5.49 -9.38
CA PHE A 177 -12.06 -5.22 -9.48
C PHE A 177 -11.23 -6.46 -9.13
N ASP A 178 -10.08 -6.58 -9.77
CA ASP A 178 -9.11 -7.62 -9.43
C ASP A 178 -8.52 -7.35 -8.04
N ILE A 179 -8.44 -8.41 -7.24
CA ILE A 179 -7.87 -8.37 -5.89
C ILE A 179 -6.51 -9.06 -5.97
N TYR A 180 -5.49 -8.49 -5.31
CA TYR A 180 -4.33 -9.29 -4.94
C TYR A 180 -4.78 -10.53 -4.16
N SER A 181 -4.27 -11.70 -4.52
CA SER A 181 -4.53 -12.86 -3.69
C SER A 181 -3.93 -12.63 -2.30
N ARG A 182 -4.59 -13.16 -1.26
CA ARG A 182 -4.04 -13.12 0.10
C ARG A 182 -2.60 -13.64 0.14
N GLU A 183 -2.32 -14.67 -0.66
CA GLU A 183 -0.99 -15.23 -0.83
C GLU A 183 0.01 -14.22 -1.43
N GLN A 184 -0.38 -13.44 -2.44
CA GLN A 184 0.48 -12.39 -3.01
C GLN A 184 0.81 -11.31 -1.98
N VAL A 185 -0.18 -10.89 -1.17
CA VAL A 185 0.05 -9.91 -0.10
C VAL A 185 0.97 -10.49 0.97
N GLU A 186 0.75 -11.74 1.37
CA GLU A 186 1.57 -12.45 2.36
C GLU A 186 3.02 -12.60 1.89
N GLN A 187 3.23 -12.99 0.62
CA GLN A 187 4.57 -13.05 0.01
C GLN A 187 5.30 -11.70 0.06
N MET A 188 4.60 -10.58 -0.11
CA MET A 188 5.22 -9.25 0.02
C MET A 188 5.67 -8.96 1.45
N PHE A 189 4.88 -9.37 2.45
CA PHE A 189 5.25 -9.23 3.85
C PHE A 189 6.44 -10.11 4.24
N ASP A 190 6.49 -11.35 3.73
CA ASP A 190 7.61 -12.27 3.95
C ASP A 190 8.92 -11.70 3.39
N ARG A 191 8.89 -11.21 2.15
CA ARG A 191 10.04 -10.54 1.50
C ARG A 191 10.49 -9.30 2.26
N ARG A 192 9.54 -8.49 2.73
CA ARG A 192 9.86 -7.33 3.58
C ARG A 192 10.48 -7.76 4.91
N ALA A 193 10.02 -8.86 5.52
CA ALA A 193 10.58 -9.37 6.77
C ALA A 193 12.01 -9.90 6.61
N SER A 194 12.32 -10.54 5.46
CA SER A 194 13.71 -10.92 5.15
C SER A 194 14.62 -9.70 5.01
N LEU A 195 14.15 -8.60 4.40
CA LEU A 195 14.91 -7.36 4.33
C LEU A 195 15.14 -6.76 5.74
N GLY A 196 14.10 -6.71 6.59
CA GLY A 196 14.22 -6.18 7.95
C GLY A 196 15.22 -6.95 8.81
N SER A 197 15.18 -8.28 8.78
CA SER A 197 16.13 -9.11 9.54
C SER A 197 17.57 -8.95 9.05
N PHE A 198 17.77 -8.73 7.74
CA PHE A 198 19.07 -8.42 7.17
C PHE A 198 19.60 -7.03 7.63
N VAL A 199 18.74 -6.01 7.65
CA VAL A 199 19.13 -4.67 8.15
C VAL A 199 19.57 -4.73 9.60
N GLU A 200 18.83 -5.45 10.44
CA GLU A 200 19.13 -5.57 11.86
C GLU A 200 20.44 -6.34 12.10
N SER A 201 20.73 -7.36 11.28
CA SER A 201 22.02 -8.06 11.35
C SER A 201 23.19 -7.13 10.99
N LYS A 202 23.06 -6.34 9.93
CA LYS A 202 24.11 -5.40 9.50
C LYS A 202 24.34 -4.27 10.52
N LYS A 203 23.28 -3.81 11.17
CA LYS A 203 23.38 -2.85 12.25
C LYS A 203 24.14 -3.43 13.44
N SER A 204 23.84 -4.66 13.85
CA SER A 204 24.57 -5.35 14.92
C SER A 204 26.06 -5.52 14.59
N ASP A 205 26.39 -5.88 13.34
CA ASP A 205 27.79 -6.02 12.89
C ASP A 205 28.54 -4.68 12.96
N ALA A 206 27.87 -3.59 12.57
CA ALA A 206 28.44 -2.24 12.61
C ALA A 206 28.62 -1.73 14.06
N ASP A 207 27.65 -2.00 14.94
CA ASP A 207 27.72 -1.63 16.35
C ASP A 207 28.91 -2.33 17.04
N LEU A 208 29.07 -3.64 16.81
CA LEU A 208 30.21 -4.43 17.30
C LEU A 208 31.56 -3.88 16.79
N LYS A 209 31.63 -3.50 15.51
CA LYS A 209 32.84 -2.92 14.93
C LYS A 209 33.17 -1.55 15.54
N THR A 210 32.14 -0.76 15.85
CA THR A 210 32.29 0.56 16.46
C THR A 210 32.76 0.45 17.91
N GLU A 211 32.28 -0.56 18.64
CA GLU A 211 32.73 -0.85 19.99
C GLU A 211 34.20 -1.32 20.01
N GLY A 212 34.59 -2.23 19.13
CA GLY A 212 36.00 -2.65 19.00
C GLY A 212 36.94 -1.50 18.63
N LEU A 213 36.50 -0.57 17.77
CA LEU A 213 37.29 0.64 17.45
C LEU A 213 37.45 1.58 18.66
N LYS A 214 36.43 1.69 19.53
CA LYS A 214 36.55 2.47 20.77
C LYS A 214 37.57 1.84 21.72
N ASP A 215 37.58 0.52 21.83
CA ASP A 215 38.55 -0.21 22.66
C ASP A 215 39.98 -0.05 22.13
N GLU A 216 40.18 -0.11 20.80
CA GLU A 216 41.47 0.15 20.17
C GLU A 216 41.95 1.59 20.42
N ILE A 217 41.06 2.58 20.30
CA ILE A 217 41.39 3.98 20.58
C ILE A 217 41.81 4.14 22.05
N ALA A 218 41.04 3.58 22.99
CA ALA A 218 41.35 3.66 24.42
C ALA A 218 42.71 3.02 24.76
N ALA A 219 43.03 1.87 24.14
CA ALA A 219 44.33 1.23 24.30
C ALA A 219 45.47 2.10 23.77
N THR A 220 45.27 2.73 22.61
CA THR A 220 46.27 3.62 21.99
C THR A 220 46.48 4.89 22.82
N GLU A 221 45.41 5.47 23.36
CA GLU A 221 45.49 6.62 24.28
C GLU A 221 46.28 6.29 25.55
N ALA A 222 46.07 5.10 26.13
CA ALA A 222 46.83 4.64 27.29
C ALA A 222 48.33 4.42 26.97
N GLU A 223 48.66 3.89 25.79
CA GLU A 223 50.05 3.78 25.35
C GLU A 223 50.73 5.14 25.16
N ILE A 224 50.00 6.12 24.61
CA ILE A 224 50.49 7.49 24.45
C ILE A 224 50.76 8.14 25.82
N GLU A 225 49.86 7.97 26.81
CA GLU A 225 50.09 8.46 28.17
C GLU A 225 51.32 7.81 28.81
N LEU A 226 51.48 6.50 28.67
CA LEU A 226 52.65 5.77 29.17
C LEU A 226 53.95 6.29 28.53
N MET A 227 53.94 6.56 27.22
CA MET A 227 55.10 7.13 26.53
C MET A 227 55.44 8.54 27.04
N LYS A 228 54.43 9.40 27.25
CA LYS A 228 54.64 10.74 27.83
C LYS A 228 55.25 10.65 29.23
N ALA A 229 54.70 9.81 30.10
CA ALA A 229 55.22 9.61 31.45
C ALA A 229 56.67 9.09 31.46
N LYS A 230 57.01 8.18 30.55
CA LYS A 230 58.40 7.69 30.37
C LYS A 230 59.35 8.79 29.89
N ALA A 231 58.90 9.65 28.97
CA ALA A 231 59.70 10.77 28.48
C ALA A 231 59.97 11.80 29.59
N GLU A 232 58.96 12.12 30.41
CA GLU A 232 59.13 12.99 31.58
C GLU A 232 60.11 12.42 32.61
N LEU A 233 60.00 11.12 32.91
CA LEU A 233 60.94 10.44 33.81
C LEU A 233 62.38 10.47 33.27
N ALA A 234 62.55 10.28 31.96
CA ALA A 234 63.87 10.35 31.32
C ALA A 234 64.47 11.76 31.44
N ALA A 235 63.70 12.81 31.15
CA ALA A 235 64.13 14.20 31.31
C ALA A 235 64.46 14.54 32.77
N MET A 236 63.74 13.97 33.74
CA MET A 236 64.01 14.16 35.17
C MET A 236 65.32 13.49 35.59
N LYS A 237 65.61 12.28 35.09
CA LYS A 237 66.88 11.58 35.33
C LYS A 237 68.07 12.30 34.71
N GLU A 238 67.90 12.89 33.54
CA GLU A 238 68.95 13.67 32.87
C GLU A 238 69.33 14.92 33.67
N LYS A 239 68.32 15.66 34.19
CA LYS A 239 68.56 16.78 35.12
C LYS A 239 69.24 16.37 36.42
N MET A 240 68.87 15.22 36.99
CA MET A 240 69.51 14.73 38.21
C MET A 240 70.98 14.31 38.01
N ALA A 241 71.36 13.94 36.78
CA ALA A 241 72.74 13.59 36.44
C ALA A 241 73.61 14.82 36.13
N GLU A 242 73.02 15.99 35.90
CA GLU A 242 73.74 17.27 35.74
C GLU A 242 74.02 17.99 37.08
N ASP A 243 73.31 17.61 38.15
CA ASP A 243 73.43 18.19 39.50
C ASP A 243 74.38 17.39 40.45
N GLU A 244 74.96 16.27 40.01
CA GLU A 244 76.05 15.51 40.69
C GLU A 244 77.44 15.86 40.15
#